data_AF-A0A356NAX9-F1
#
_entry.id   AF-A0A356NAX9-F1
#
_cell.length_a   1.000
_cell.length_b   1.000
_cell.length_c   1.000
_cell.angle_alpha   90.00
_cell.angle_beta   90.00
_cell.angle_gamma   90.00
#
_symmetry.space_group_name_H-M   'P 1'
#
loop_
_entity.id
_entity.type
_entity.pdbx_description
1 polymer ?
#
loop_
_entity_poly.entity_id
_entity_poly.type
_entity_poly.pdbx_seq_one_letter_code
_entity_poly.pdbx_strand_id
1 'polypeptide(L)'
;SALFSLEDAVKKQISTYSHGMKQKLNIIGALIHEPKLWILDEPMTGLDPRSAYNLKQLMREHADKGNSVFFSSHVLEVVEKVCDRVGIIEDGHLIATCRIDELKEKNKDKSLEELFLKLTDTTPVFEQTAE
;
A
#
# COMPACT_ATOMS: atom_id res chain seq x y z
N SER A 1 -7.53 -1.43 -20.36
CA SER A 1 -6.80 -0.17 -20.63
C SER A 1 -7.47 1.04 -19.97
N ALA A 2 -8.81 1.14 -19.98
CA ALA A 2 -9.55 2.33 -19.54
C ALA A 2 -9.32 2.72 -18.06
N LEU A 3 -8.96 1.72 -17.26
CA LEU A 3 -8.74 1.80 -15.82
C LEU A 3 -7.61 2.77 -15.41
N PHE A 4 -6.61 2.95 -16.28
CA PHE A 4 -5.43 3.78 -16.03
C PHE A 4 -5.19 4.89 -17.05
N SER A 5 -6.11 5.06 -18.02
CA SER A 5 -6.07 6.12 -19.04
C SER A 5 -4.74 6.17 -19.82
N LEU A 6 -4.27 5.02 -20.31
CA LEU A 6 -3.03 4.90 -21.09
C LEU A 6 -3.26 4.79 -22.61
N GLU A 7 -4.50 4.83 -23.08
CA GLU A 7 -4.90 4.68 -24.49
C GLU A 7 -4.14 5.62 -25.43
N ASP A 8 -4.08 6.91 -25.09
CA ASP A 8 -3.45 7.95 -25.92
C ASP A 8 -1.92 7.83 -25.95
N ALA A 9 -1.36 7.04 -25.04
CA ALA A 9 0.07 6.79 -24.94
C ALA A 9 0.53 5.51 -25.65
N VAL A 10 -0.37 4.60 -26.02
CA VAL A 10 -0.04 3.26 -26.56
C VAL A 10 0.94 3.29 -27.74
N LYS A 11 0.90 4.33 -28.57
CA LYS A 11 1.79 4.49 -29.73
C LYS A 11 3.09 5.25 -29.43
N LYS A 12 3.25 5.78 -28.23
CA LYS A 12 4.44 6.55 -27.81
C LYS A 12 5.48 5.57 -27.24
N GLN A 13 6.76 5.95 -27.34
CA GLN A 13 7.82 5.15 -26.75
C GLN A 13 7.75 5.20 -25.22
N ILE A 14 7.97 4.07 -24.55
CA ILE A 14 7.95 3.99 -23.07
C ILE A 14 9.01 4.93 -22.45
N SER A 15 10.10 5.21 -23.15
CA SER A 15 11.12 6.18 -22.74
C SER A 15 10.53 7.57 -22.46
N THR A 16 9.49 7.97 -23.19
CA THR A 16 8.82 9.28 -23.06
C THR A 16 7.74 9.30 -21.98
N TYR A 17 7.50 8.20 -21.28
CA TYR A 17 6.46 8.11 -20.25
C TYR A 17 6.93 8.82 -18.98
N SER A 18 6.00 9.53 -18.32
CA SER A 18 6.23 10.01 -16.95
C SER A 18 6.41 8.83 -15.98
N HIS A 19 6.93 9.10 -14.79
CA HIS A 19 7.08 8.07 -13.76
C HIS A 19 5.74 7.37 -13.46
N GLY A 20 4.65 8.13 -13.29
CA GLY A 20 3.31 7.56 -13.07
C GLY A 20 2.78 6.74 -14.24
N MET A 21 3.07 7.13 -15.48
CA MET A 21 2.70 6.33 -16.66
C MET A 21 3.45 4.99 -16.71
N LYS A 22 4.75 4.99 -16.34
CA LYS A 22 5.54 3.76 -16.21
C LYS A 22 5.01 2.87 -15.10
N GLN A 23 4.64 3.45 -13.95
CA GLN A 23 4.01 2.70 -12.85
C GLN A 23 2.70 2.04 -13.28
N LYS A 24 1.81 2.78 -13.96
CA LYS A 24 0.57 2.24 -14.52
C LYS A 24 0.85 1.09 -15.51
N LEU A 25 1.84 1.26 -16.38
CA LEU A 25 2.23 0.21 -17.33
C LEU A 25 2.73 -1.05 -16.61
N ASN A 26 3.56 -0.90 -15.57
CA ASN A 26 4.04 -2.02 -14.76
C ASN A 26 2.89 -2.77 -14.08
N ILE A 27 1.95 -2.05 -13.48
CA ILE A 27 0.76 -2.64 -12.87
C ILE A 27 -0.06 -3.38 -13.93
N ILE A 28 -0.34 -2.77 -15.08
CA ILE A 28 -1.08 -3.44 -16.16
C ILE A 28 -0.36 -4.71 -16.60
N GLY A 29 0.95 -4.65 -16.85
CA GLY A 29 1.74 -5.80 -17.27
C GLY A 29 1.72 -6.93 -16.25
N ALA A 30 1.80 -6.60 -14.96
CA ALA A 30 1.74 -7.55 -13.86
C ALA A 30 0.35 -8.18 -13.69
N LEU A 31 -0.74 -7.48 -14.05
CA LEU A 31 -2.11 -7.92 -13.74
C LEU A 31 -2.88 -8.45 -14.96
N ILE A 32 -2.43 -8.22 -16.19
CA ILE A 32 -3.17 -8.55 -17.42
C ILE A 32 -3.49 -10.04 -17.58
N HIS A 33 -2.71 -10.92 -16.95
CA HIS A 33 -2.90 -12.37 -16.99
C HIS A 33 -3.74 -12.89 -15.80
N GLU A 34 -4.39 -12.00 -15.06
CA GLU A 34 -5.32 -12.28 -13.97
C GLU A 34 -4.76 -13.23 -12.89
N PRO A 35 -3.59 -12.95 -12.30
CA PRO A 35 -3.00 -13.83 -11.28
C PRO A 35 -3.84 -13.88 -10.00
N LYS A 36 -3.94 -15.07 -9.39
CA LYS A 36 -4.64 -15.27 -8.11
C LYS A 36 -3.95 -14.59 -6.91
N LEU A 37 -2.65 -14.30 -7.03
CA LEU A 37 -1.86 -13.62 -6.00
C LEU A 37 -1.18 -12.40 -6.61
N TRP A 38 -1.47 -11.23 -6.05
CA TRP A 38 -0.78 -9.99 -6.41
C TRP A 38 0.26 -9.70 -5.34
N ILE A 39 1.53 -9.52 -5.75
CA ILE A 39 2.62 -9.05 -4.91
C ILE A 39 3.07 -7.72 -5.48
N LEU A 40 2.85 -6.65 -4.73
CA LEU A 40 3.01 -5.28 -5.22
C LEU A 40 3.90 -4.48 -4.27
N ASP A 41 5.02 -3.97 -4.78
CA ASP A 41 5.89 -3.10 -3.99
C ASP A 41 5.51 -1.63 -4.22
N GLU A 42 5.06 -0.96 -3.16
CA GLU A 42 4.66 0.45 -3.16
C GLU A 42 3.80 0.86 -4.37
N PRO A 43 2.71 0.14 -4.70
CA PRO A 43 2.10 0.22 -6.02
C PRO A 43 1.42 1.56 -6.31
N MET A 44 1.12 2.35 -5.29
CA MET A 44 0.47 3.66 -5.44
C MET A 44 1.47 4.79 -5.71
N THR A 45 2.77 4.55 -5.55
CA THR A 45 3.81 5.57 -5.71
C THR A 45 3.83 6.10 -7.14
N GLY A 46 3.77 7.43 -7.29
CA GLY A 46 3.77 8.10 -8.58
C GLY A 46 2.45 8.05 -9.35
N LEU A 47 1.40 7.41 -8.81
CA LEU A 47 0.06 7.46 -9.42
C LEU A 47 -0.64 8.79 -9.10
N ASP A 48 -1.40 9.31 -10.06
CA ASP A 48 -2.34 10.40 -9.81
C ASP A 48 -3.49 9.92 -8.88
N PRO A 49 -4.19 10.85 -8.19
CA PRO A 49 -5.22 10.48 -7.21
C PRO A 49 -6.32 9.55 -7.74
N ARG A 50 -6.71 9.72 -9.01
CA ARG A 50 -7.75 8.88 -9.64
C ARG A 50 -7.23 7.47 -9.88
N SER A 51 -6.02 7.33 -10.41
CA SER A 51 -5.41 6.02 -10.64
C SER A 51 -5.14 5.27 -9.36
N ALA A 52 -4.68 5.96 -8.31
CA ALA A 52 -4.49 5.36 -6.98
C ALA A 52 -5.83 4.90 -6.38
N TYR A 53 -6.90 5.70 -6.52
CA TYR A 53 -8.25 5.31 -6.12
C TYR A 53 -8.73 4.05 -6.85
N ASN A 54 -8.61 4.01 -8.18
CA ASN A 54 -9.01 2.86 -8.98
C ASN A 54 -8.23 1.60 -8.58
N LEU A 55 -6.92 1.71 -8.38
CA LEU A 55 -6.10 0.59 -7.94
C LEU A 55 -6.57 0.02 -6.59
N LYS A 56 -6.91 0.87 -5.62
CA LYS A 56 -7.47 0.42 -4.33
C LYS A 56 -8.75 -0.38 -4.50
N GLN A 57 -9.66 0.08 -5.36
CA GLN A 57 -10.90 -0.64 -5.63
C GLN A 57 -10.63 -2.01 -6.25
N LEU A 58 -9.72 -2.09 -7.23
CA LEU A 58 -9.35 -3.36 -7.86
C LEU A 58 -8.74 -4.34 -6.88
N MET A 59 -7.86 -3.87 -5.98
CA MET A 59 -7.25 -4.74 -4.96
C MET A 59 -8.32 -5.33 -4.05
N ARG A 60 -9.29 -4.52 -3.63
CA ARG A 60 -10.42 -4.97 -2.79
C ARG A 60 -11.32 -5.94 -3.54
N GLU A 61 -11.74 -5.60 -4.76
CA GLU A 61 -12.57 -6.47 -5.60
C GLU A 61 -11.88 -7.81 -5.91
N HIS A 62 -10.56 -7.80 -6.13
CA HIS A 62 -9.78 -9.01 -6.37
C HIS A 62 -9.79 -9.91 -5.14
N ALA A 63 -9.55 -9.34 -3.95
CA ALA A 63 -9.63 -10.06 -2.69
C ALA A 63 -11.05 -10.61 -2.42
N ASP A 64 -12.09 -9.83 -2.71
CA ASP A 64 -13.50 -10.23 -2.54
C ASP A 64 -13.92 -11.40 -3.44
N LYS A 65 -13.24 -11.58 -4.58
CA LYS A 65 -13.39 -12.74 -5.47
C LYS A 65 -12.68 -14.00 -4.94
N GLY A 66 -12.09 -13.95 -3.74
CA GLY A 66 -11.37 -15.07 -3.12
C GLY A 66 -9.89 -15.17 -3.53
N ASN A 67 -9.36 -14.16 -4.20
CA ASN A 67 -7.94 -14.07 -4.50
C ASN A 67 -7.16 -13.36 -3.39
N SER A 68 -5.85 -13.21 -3.52
CA SER A 68 -4.99 -12.58 -2.51
C SER A 68 -4.21 -11.40 -3.07
N VAL A 69 -4.10 -10.35 -2.26
CA VAL A 69 -3.28 -9.17 -2.54
C VAL A 69 -2.33 -8.95 -1.35
N PHE A 70 -1.04 -8.90 -1.65
CA PHE A 70 0.02 -8.55 -0.71
C PHE A 70 0.75 -7.32 -1.25
N PHE A 71 0.83 -6.26 -0.45
CA PHE A 71 1.53 -5.05 -0.86
C PHE A 71 2.24 -4.37 0.30
N SER A 72 3.32 -3.67 -0.02
CA SER A 72 4.00 -2.73 0.87
C SER A 72 3.47 -1.32 0.67
N SER A 73 3.38 -0.55 1.75
CA SER A 73 3.04 0.86 1.73
C SER A 73 3.48 1.51 3.03
N HIS A 74 4.17 2.65 2.93
CA HIS A 74 4.43 3.54 4.06
C HIS A 74 3.23 4.43 4.42
N VAL A 75 2.21 4.50 3.55
CA VAL A 75 0.99 5.30 3.80
C VAL A 75 -0.01 4.49 4.63
N LEU A 76 -0.03 4.72 5.94
CA LEU A 76 -0.83 3.94 6.89
C LEU A 76 -2.35 4.07 6.66
N GLU A 77 -2.84 5.26 6.27
CA GLU A 77 -4.26 5.48 5.95
C GLU A 77 -4.75 4.58 4.80
N VAL A 78 -3.88 4.33 3.81
CA VAL A 78 -4.19 3.44 2.68
C VAL A 78 -4.27 2.00 3.16
N VAL A 79 -3.29 1.59 3.95
CA VAL A 79 -3.19 0.25 4.52
C VAL A 79 -4.44 -0.06 5.37
N GLU A 80 -4.83 0.85 6.25
CA GLU A 80 -6.01 0.70 7.12
C GLU A 80 -7.33 0.61 6.35
N LYS A 81 -7.42 1.26 5.19
CA LYS A 81 -8.64 1.25 4.35
C LYS A 81 -8.75 0.03 3.45
N VAL A 82 -7.64 -0.58 3.06
CA VAL A 82 -7.63 -1.63 2.01
C VAL A 82 -7.36 -3.02 2.58
N CYS A 83 -6.48 -3.13 3.58
CA CYS A 83 -6.01 -4.41 4.09
C CYS A 83 -6.99 -5.04 5.08
N ASP A 84 -7.07 -6.37 5.04
CA ASP A 84 -7.69 -7.17 6.11
C ASP A 84 -6.69 -7.43 7.26
N ARG A 85 -5.41 -7.58 6.90
CA ARG A 85 -4.29 -7.89 7.80
C ARG A 85 -3.09 -7.04 7.45
N VAL A 86 -2.34 -6.64 8.48
CA VAL A 86 -1.17 -5.78 8.33
C VAL A 86 -0.01 -6.31 9.17
N GLY A 87 1.20 -6.18 8.62
CA GLY A 87 2.45 -6.42 9.33
C GLY A 87 3.24 -5.12 9.40
N ILE A 88 3.83 -4.85 10.57
CA ILE A 88 4.68 -3.68 10.79
C ILE A 88 6.12 -4.18 10.84
N ILE A 89 6.98 -3.58 10.02
CA ILE A 89 8.40 -3.92 9.92
C ILE A 89 9.23 -2.71 10.34
N GLU A 90 10.21 -2.95 11.21
CA GLU A 90 11.21 -1.98 11.66
C GLU A 90 12.58 -2.65 11.71
N ASP A 91 13.63 -1.97 11.23
CA ASP A 91 15.00 -2.49 11.19
C ASP A 91 15.13 -3.92 10.63
N GLY A 92 14.32 -4.25 9.61
CA GLY A 92 14.30 -5.56 8.96
C GLY A 92 13.57 -6.67 9.74
N HIS A 93 12.93 -6.34 10.86
CA HIS A 93 12.21 -7.29 11.71
C HIS A 93 10.70 -7.01 11.68
N LEU A 94 9.90 -8.09 11.61
CA LEU A 94 8.45 -8.01 11.76
C LEU A 94 8.09 -7.85 13.23
N ILE A 95 7.83 -6.62 13.66
CA ILE A 95 7.60 -6.28 15.07
C ILE A 95 6.15 -6.50 15.51
N ALA A 96 5.20 -6.49 14.56
CA ALA A 96 3.81 -6.76 14.86
C ALA A 96 3.03 -7.27 13.64
N THR A 97 1.98 -8.04 13.90
CA THR A 97 0.94 -8.37 12.92
C THR A 97 -0.42 -8.20 13.56
N CYS A 98 -1.36 -7.58 12.85
CA CYS A 98 -2.72 -7.43 13.34
C CYS A 98 -3.75 -7.53 12.21
N ARG A 99 -4.99 -7.82 12.59
CA ARG A 99 -6.14 -7.68 11.70
C ARG A 99 -6.74 -6.28 11.90
N ILE A 100 -7.20 -5.67 10.80
CA ILE A 100 -7.76 -4.31 10.85
C ILE A 100 -9.12 -4.28 11.57
N ASP A 101 -9.91 -5.36 11.50
CA ASP A 101 -11.17 -5.49 12.23
C ASP A 101 -10.95 -5.48 13.76
N GLU A 102 -9.99 -6.24 14.27
CA GLU A 102 -9.63 -6.25 15.69
C GLU A 102 -9.14 -4.89 16.19
N LEU A 103 -8.43 -4.15 15.34
CA LEU A 103 -7.98 -2.79 15.65
C LEU A 103 -9.16 -1.85 15.90
N LYS A 104 -10.17 -1.92 15.03
CA LYS A 104 -11.40 -1.12 15.11
C LYS A 104 -12.27 -1.51 16.31
N GLU A 105 -12.29 -2.78 16.69
CA GLU A 105 -13.06 -3.27 17.84
C GLU A 105 -12.40 -2.94 19.19
N LYS A 106 -11.10 -3.19 19.32
CA LYS A 106 -10.36 -3.05 20.61
C LYS A 106 -10.01 -1.59 20.94
N ASN A 107 -9.89 -0.73 19.92
CA ASN A 107 -9.49 0.65 20.11
C ASN A 107 -10.45 1.57 19.35
N LYS A 108 -11.63 1.83 19.92
CA LYS A 108 -12.72 2.60 19.29
C LYS A 108 -12.34 3.98 18.71
N ASP A 109 -11.15 4.51 19.00
CA ASP A 109 -10.68 5.81 18.53
C ASP A 109 -9.20 5.84 18.12
N LYS A 110 -8.51 4.68 17.95
CA LYS A 110 -7.07 4.69 17.60
C LYS A 110 -6.83 4.21 16.18
N SER A 111 -6.11 5.02 15.40
CA SER A 111 -5.72 4.71 14.03
C SER A 111 -4.56 3.70 13.98
N LEU A 112 -4.32 3.14 12.79
CA LEU A 112 -3.12 2.33 12.55
C LEU A 112 -1.82 3.15 12.77
N GLU A 113 -1.88 4.46 12.55
CA GLU A 113 -0.79 5.40 12.79
C GLU A 113 -0.39 5.48 14.27
N GLU A 114 -1.36 5.59 15.18
CA GLU A 114 -1.06 5.60 16.61
C GLU A 114 -0.45 4.27 17.09
N LEU A 115 -0.95 3.14 16.57
CA LEU A 115 -0.38 1.83 16.87
C LEU A 115 1.06 1.72 16.36
N PHE A 116 1.30 2.19 15.13
CA PHE A 116 2.64 2.20 14.55
C PHE A 116 3.61 3.00 15.43
N LEU A 117 3.28 4.25 15.74
CA LEU A 117 4.13 5.11 16.59
C LEU A 117 4.42 4.47 17.95
N LYS A 118 3.41 3.89 18.61
CA LYS A 118 3.60 3.23 19.90
C LYS A 118 4.55 2.01 19.83
N LEU A 119 4.56 1.30 18.71
CA LEU A 119 5.40 0.11 18.53
C LEU A 119 6.82 0.45 18.11
N THR A 120 7.00 1.53 17.35
CA THR A 120 8.31 2.00 16.86
C THR A 120 8.97 3.00 17.81
N ASP A 121 8.24 3.54 18.79
CA ASP A 121 8.81 4.35 19.88
C ASP A 121 9.59 3.48 20.87
N THR A 122 10.67 2.86 20.39
CA THR A 122 11.85 2.49 21.18
C THR A 122 12.91 3.58 21.07
N THR A 123 12.53 4.81 21.40
CA THR A 123 13.54 5.83 21.68
C THR A 123 14.01 5.63 23.13
N PRO A 124 15.31 5.43 23.41
CA PRO A 124 15.82 5.63 24.75
C PRO A 124 15.37 7.02 25.20
N VAL A 125 14.80 7.13 26.40
CA VAL A 125 14.75 8.42 27.10
C VAL A 125 16.12 9.03 26.91
N PHE A 126 16.22 10.19 26.23
CA PHE A 126 17.49 10.89 26.10
C PHE A 126 18.10 10.96 27.50
N GLU A 127 19.11 10.11 27.76
CA GLU A 127 19.89 10.15 28.97
C GLU A 127 20.56 11.52 28.99
N GLN A 128 20.32 12.19 30.11
CA GLN A 128 20.76 13.53 30.48
C GLN A 128 22.28 13.70 30.38
N THR A 129 22.75 14.89 30.01
CA THR A 129 23.87 15.63 30.65
C THR A 129 23.96 17.02 30.01
N ALA A 130 23.56 18.09 30.73
CA ALA A 130 24.43 18.93 31.56
C ALA A 130 25.22 19.97 30.73
N GLU A 131 24.70 21.21 30.67
CA GLU A 131 25.29 22.42 31.28
C GLU A 131 24.25 23.56 31.29
#